data_AF-A0A643MJY3-F1
#
_entry.id   AF-A0A643MJY3-F1
#
_cell.length_a   1.000
_cell.length_b   1.000
_cell.length_c   1.000
_cell.angle_alpha   90.00
_cell.angle_beta   90.00
_cell.angle_gamma   90.00
#
_symmetry.space_group_name_H-M   'P 1'
#
loop_
_entity.id
_entity.type
_entity.pdbx_description
1 polymer ?
#
loop_
_entity_poly.entity_id
_entity_poly.type
_entity_poly.pdbx_seq_one_letter_code
_entity_poly.pdbx_strand_id
1 'polypeptide(L)' 'MRKLKEYDLAYICYYSERIEFSAIAAGFSQPVSTKVIHHIVQELNNQGLFDFYKSTYEEMLEE' A
#
# COMPACT_ATOMS: atom_id res chain seq x y z
N MET A 1 -12.30 7.50 -9.11
CA MET A 1 -11.05 7.13 -8.42
C MET A 1 -10.43 5.99 -9.21
N ARG A 2 -9.19 6.14 -9.73
CA ARG A 2 -8.50 5.01 -10.39
C ARG A 2 -8.42 3.88 -9.36
N LYS A 3 -8.89 2.68 -9.74
CA LYS A 3 -8.77 1.49 -8.89
C LYS A 3 -7.29 1.14 -8.83
N LEU A 4 -6.69 1.25 -7.65
CA LEU A 4 -5.38 0.68 -7.39
C LEU A 4 -5.48 -0.84 -7.58
N LYS A 5 -4.43 -1.43 -8.17
CA LYS A 5 -4.35 -2.88 -8.36
C LYS A 5 -3.98 -3.55 -7.04
N GLU A 6 -4.17 -4.87 -6.97
CA GLU A 6 -3.79 -5.66 -5.79
C GLU A 6 -2.31 -5.49 -5.44
N TYR A 7 -1.42 -5.42 -6.45
CA TYR A 7 -0.01 -5.12 -6.25
C TYR A 7 0.22 -3.74 -5.61
N ASP A 8 -0.54 -2.73 -6.00
CA ASP A 8 -0.40 -1.38 -5.45
C ASP A 8 -0.82 -1.35 -3.97
N LEU A 9 -1.87 -2.10 -3.61
CA LEU A 9 -2.31 -2.25 -2.23
C LEU A 9 -1.28 -3.02 -1.39
N ALA A 10 -0.73 -4.11 -1.93
CA ALA A 10 0.34 -4.89 -1.31
C ALA A 10 1.60 -4.04 -1.06
N TYR A 11 2.04 -3.28 -2.07
CA TYR A 11 3.13 -2.33 -1.96
C TYR A 11 2.87 -1.29 -0.87
N ILE A 12 1.70 -0.66 -0.86
CA ILE A 12 1.32 0.33 0.16
C ILE A 12 1.39 -0.27 1.55
N CYS A 13 0.74 -1.43 1.79
CA CYS A 13 0.73 -2.07 3.10
C CYS A 13 2.15 -2.43 3.57
N TYR A 14 2.95 -3.05 2.70
CA TYR A 14 4.32 -3.45 3.03
C TYR A 14 5.22 -2.28 3.41
N TYR A 15 5.17 -1.18 2.66
CA TYR A 15 6.04 -0.03 2.90
C TYR A 15 5.49 0.95 3.93
N SER A 16 4.19 0.91 4.25
CA SER A 16 3.57 1.82 5.23
C SER A 16 4.16 1.73 6.63
N GLU A 17 4.76 0.59 7.00
CA GLU A 17 5.44 0.40 8.28
C GLU A 17 6.96 0.67 8.21
N ARG A 18 7.50 0.87 7.01
CA ARG A 18 8.95 0.95 6.76
C ARG A 18 9.40 2.37 6.37
N ILE A 19 8.55 3.12 5.67
CA ILE A 19 8.87 4.45 5.13
C ILE A 19 7.68 5.40 5.21
N GLU A 20 7.96 6.69 5.13
CA GLU A 20 6.96 7.76 5.09
C GLU A 20 6.03 7.65 3.88
N PHE A 21 4.76 8.04 4.04
CA PHE A 21 3.76 8.00 2.96
C PHE A 21 4.13 8.88 1.76
N SER A 22 4.93 9.92 1.96
CA SER A 22 5.48 10.74 0.88
C SER A 22 6.46 9.95 0.00
N ALA A 23 7.26 9.07 0.58
CA ALA A 23 8.17 8.19 -0.15
C ALA A 23 7.41 7.08 -0.90
N ILE A 24 6.35 6.53 -0.29
CA ILE A 24 5.44 5.58 -0.94
C ILE A 24 4.76 6.25 -2.15
N ALA A 25 4.23 7.47 -1.98
CA ALA A 25 3.61 8.25 -3.05
C ALA A 25 4.55 8.49 -4.24
N ALA A 26 5.85 8.72 -3.96
CA ALA A 26 6.86 8.93 -4.99
C ALA A 26 7.19 7.64 -5.79
N GLY A 27 6.89 6.46 -5.24
CA GLY A 27 7.06 5.17 -5.93
C GLY A 27 6.04 4.90 -7.04
N PHE A 28 4.97 5.68 -7.12
CA PHE A 28 3.94 5.51 -8.14
C PHE A 28 4.27 6.32 -9.40
N SER A 29 4.17 5.69 -10.57
CA SER A 29 4.34 6.37 -11.88
C SER A 29 3.33 7.49 -12.14
N GLN A 30 2.25 7.53 -11.36
CA GLN A 30 1.24 8.59 -11.41
C GLN A 30 1.12 9.24 -10.04
N PRO A 31 0.77 10.54 -9.97
CA PRO A 31 0.65 11.23 -8.70
C PRO A 31 -0.42 10.59 -7.82
N VAL A 32 0.02 9.98 -6.71
CA VAL A 32 -0.85 9.51 -5.63
C VAL A 32 -0.65 10.45 -4.45
N SER A 33 -1.74 10.99 -3.91
CA SER A 33 -1.62 11.85 -2.73
C SER A 33 -1.37 11.01 -1.48
N THR A 34 -0.57 11.52 -0.54
CA THR A 34 -0.36 10.90 0.77
C THR A 34 -1.66 10.70 1.54
N LYS A 35 -2.65 11.58 1.36
CA LYS A 35 -4.00 11.45 1.93
C LYS A 35 -4.73 10.20 1.42
N VAL A 36 -4.58 9.88 0.13
CA VAL A 36 -5.17 8.68 -0.47
C VAL A 36 -4.51 7.44 0.12
N ILE A 37 -3.18 7.42 0.23
CA ILE A 37 -2.43 6.30 0.84
C ILE A 37 -2.87 6.10 2.30
N HIS A 38 -2.92 7.17 3.08
CA HIS A 38 -3.38 7.10 4.47
C HIS A 38 -4.81 6.54 4.57
N HIS A 39 -5.72 7.00 3.71
CA HIS A 39 -7.09 6.51 3.68
C HIS A 39 -7.17 5.01 3.36
N ILE A 40 -6.39 4.55 2.37
CA ILE A 40 -6.31 3.12 1.99
C ILE A 40 -5.80 2.28 3.15
N VAL A 41 -4.71 2.69 3.80
CA VAL A 41 -4.15 1.96 4.95
C VAL A 41 -5.18 1.86 6.07
N GLN A 42 -5.89 2.94 6.38
CA GLN A 42 -6.96 2.91 7.39
C GLN A 42 -8.12 1.99 6.97
N GLU A 43 -8.55 2.06 5.71
CA GLU A 43 -9.66 1.25 5.21
C GLU A 43 -9.33 -0.25 5.25
N LEU A 44 -8.12 -0.62 4.81
CA LEU A 44 -7.64 -2.01 4.84
C LEU A 44 -7.45 -2.53 6.27
N ASN A 45 -6.98 -1.68 7.20
CA ASN A 45 -6.91 -2.03 8.62
C ASN A 45 -8.31 -2.29 9.19
N ASN A 46 -9.27 -1.42 8.91
CA ASN A 46 -10.66 -1.59 9.37
C ASN A 46 -11.33 -2.85 8.80
N GLN A 47 -10.92 -3.28 7.61
CA GLN A 47 -11.40 -4.51 6.97
C GLN A 47 -10.62 -5.77 7.40
N GLY A 48 -9.54 -5.63 8.18
CA GLY A 48 -8.66 -6.76 8.53
C GLY A 48 -7.86 -7.33 7.34
N LEU A 49 -7.74 -6.57 6.25
CA LEU A 49 -7.03 -6.97 5.02
C LEU A 49 -5.60 -6.42 4.96
N PHE A 50 -5.21 -5.56 5.90
CA PHE A 50 -3.89 -4.95 5.91
C PHE A 50 -2.76 -5.99 5.94
N ASP A 51 -2.82 -6.91 6.90
CA ASP A 51 -1.82 -7.98 7.05
C ASP A 51 -1.81 -8.93 5.85
N PHE A 52 -2.97 -9.22 5.28
CA PHE A 52 -3.08 -10.04 4.06
C PHE A 52 -2.26 -9.43 2.92
N TYR A 53 -2.51 -8.16 2.59
CA TYR A 53 -1.79 -7.47 1.51
C TYR A 53 -0.30 -7.30 1.81
N LYS A 54 0.06 -7.08 3.07
CA LYS A 54 1.47 -7.01 3.50
C LYS A 54 2.17 -8.35 3.25
N SER A 55 1.59 -9.46 3.70
CA SER A 55 2.16 -10.81 3.53
C SER A 55 2.24 -11.20 2.04
N THR A 56 1.25 -10.84 1.22
CA THR A 56 1.32 -11.06 -0.23
C THR A 56 2.55 -10.38 -0.85
N TYR A 57 2.92 -9.17 -0.40
CA TYR A 57 4.13 -8.52 -0.89
C TYR A 57 5.41 -9.19 -0.38
N GLU A 58 5.41 -9.66 0.86
CA GLU A 58 6.54 -10.44 1.43
C GLU A 58 6.80 -11.71 0.63
N GLU A 59 5.75 -12.49 0.35
CA GLU A 59 5.84 -13.71 -0.46
C GLU A 59 6.39 -13.42 -1.87
N MET A 60 5.93 -12.34 -2.53
CA MET A 60 6.44 -11.94 -3.84
C MET A 60 7.91 -11.48 -3.84
N LEU A 61 8.45 -11.03 -2.70
CA LEU A 61 9.87 -10.64 -2.59
C LEU A 61 10.79 -11.83 -2.34
N GLU A 62 10.24 -12.92 -1.80
CA GLU A 62 10.98 -14.15 -1.51
C GLU A 62 11.08 -15.10 -2.73
N GLU A 63 10.33 -14.83 -3.80
CA GLU A 63 10.44 -15.48 -5.12
C GLU A 63 11.50 -14.83 -6.03
#